data_AF-A0A1T5EEJ7-F1
#
_entry.id   AF-A0A1T5EEJ7-F1
#
_cell.length_a   1.000
_cell.length_b   1.000
_cell.length_c   1.000
_cell.angle_alpha   90.00
_cell.angle_beta   90.00
_cell.angle_gamma   90.00
#
_symmetry.space_group_name_H-M   'P 1'
#
loop_
_entity.id
_entity.type
_entity.pdbx_description
1 polymer ?
#
loop_
_entity_poly.entity_id
_entity_poly.type
_entity_poly.pdbx_seq_one_letter_code
_entity_poly.pdbx_strand_id
1 'polypeptide(L)' 'MNAFHLRMLLAARRQLLRDMSKQMSQDQIDRLLDQIAVLVKLIEQLEKK' A
#
# COMPACT_ATOMS: atom_id res chain seq x y z
N MET A 1 -5.33 9.42 -12.42
CA MET A 1 -5.61 8.34 -11.45
C MET A 1 -6.69 8.82 -10.49
N ASN A 2 -7.80 8.09 -10.33
CA ASN A 2 -8.87 8.43 -9.39
C ASN A 2 -8.49 7.93 -7.97
N ALA A 3 -8.69 8.75 -6.93
CA ALA A 3 -8.43 8.42 -5.53
C ALA A 3 -9.06 7.07 -5.11
N PHE A 4 -10.22 6.73 -5.68
CA PHE A 4 -10.86 5.42 -5.48
C PHE A 4 -9.95 4.22 -5.84
N HIS A 5 -9.31 4.25 -7.02
CA HIS A 5 -8.42 3.18 -7.46
C HIS A 5 -7.19 3.04 -6.55
N LEU A 6 -6.69 4.16 -6.03
CA LEU A 6 -5.55 4.17 -5.12
C LEU A 6 -5.92 3.58 -3.75
N ARG A 7 -7.11 3.89 -3.22
CA ARG A 7 -7.63 3.28 -1.99
C ARG A 7 -7.83 1.77 -2.15
N MET A 8 -8.33 1.33 -3.31
CA MET A 8 -8.47 -0.10 -3.61
C MET A 8 -7.12 -0.80 -3.69
N LEU A 9 -6.12 -0.18 -4.35
CA LEU A 9 -4.76 -0.70 -4.41
C LEU A 9 -4.12 -0.77 -3.00
N LEU A 10 -4.30 0.27 -2.18
CA LEU A 10 -3.82 0.29 -0.80
C LEU A 10 -4.43 -0.86 0.03
N ALA A 11 -5.73 -1.10 -0.10
CA ALA A 11 -6.40 -2.21 0.58
C ALA A 11 -5.82 -3.57 0.13
N ALA A 12 -5.63 -3.77 -1.17
CA ALA A 12 -5.03 -4.99 -1.71
C ALA A 12 -3.60 -5.22 -1.21
N ARG A 13 -2.78 -4.17 -1.10
CA ARG A 13 -1.40 -4.28 -0.58
C ARG A 13 -1.36 -4.59 0.91
N ARG A 14 -2.26 -4.00 1.71
CA ARG A 14 -2.40 -4.34 3.13
C ARG A 14 -2.86 -5.78 3.33
N GLN A 15 -3.79 -6.24 2.49
CA GLN A 15 -4.24 -7.62 2.50
C GLN A 15 -3.11 -8.58 2.13
N LEU A 16 -2.36 -8.31 1.06
CA LEU A 16 -1.19 -9.10 0.66
C LEU A 16 -0.18 -9.22 1.81
N LEU A 17 0.15 -8.10 2.47
CA LEU A 17 1.06 -8.10 3.60
C LEU A 17 0.54 -8.99 4.73
N ARG A 18 -0.75 -8.89 5.08
CA ARG A 18 -1.36 -9.71 6.13
C ARG A 18 -1.30 -11.19 5.79
N ASP A 19 -1.68 -11.55 4.56
CA ASP A 19 -1.86 -12.93 4.13
C ASP A 19 -0.52 -13.63 3.87
N MET A 20 0.49 -12.89 3.37
CA MET A 20 1.77 -13.46 2.95
C MET A 20 2.96 -13.08 3.82
N SER A 21 2.83 -12.23 4.85
CA SER A 21 3.95 -11.82 5.73
C SER A 21 4.78 -12.98 6.27
N LYS A 22 4.16 -14.13 6.58
CA LYS A 22 4.86 -15.33 7.08
C LYS A 22 5.71 -16.05 6.04
N GLN A 23 5.48 -15.77 4.75
CA GLN A 23 6.14 -16.39 3.61
C GLN A 23 7.07 -15.41 2.88
N MET A 24 7.06 -14.14 3.28
CA MET A 24 7.90 -13.10 2.72
C MET A 24 9.20 -12.97 3.51
N SER A 25 10.29 -12.66 2.82
CA SER A 25 11.50 -12.22 3.51
C SER A 25 11.31 -10.82 4.12
N GLN A 26 12.14 -10.46 5.09
CA GLN A 26 12.12 -9.12 5.69
C GLN A 26 12.25 -8.03 4.61
N ASP A 27 13.18 -8.18 3.66
CA ASP A 27 13.37 -7.23 2.55
C ASP A 27 12.10 -7.06 1.69
N GLN A 28 11.33 -8.13 1.47
CA GLN A 28 10.10 -8.07 0.71
C GLN A 28 9.00 -7.35 1.51
N ILE A 29 8.95 -7.58 2.83
CA ILE A 29 8.03 -6.89 3.75
C ILE A 29 8.33 -5.39 3.74
N ASP A 30 9.60 -5.02 3.91
CA ASP A 30 10.03 -3.61 3.96
C ASP A 30 9.69 -2.88 2.65
N ARG A 31 9.99 -3.49 1.50
CA ARG A 31 9.59 -2.94 0.19
C ARG A 31 8.08 -2.78 0.04
N LEU A 32 7.29 -3.71 0.56
CA LEU A 32 5.83 -3.63 0.50
C LEU A 32 5.29 -2.53 1.42
N LEU A 33 5.89 -2.35 2.61
CA LEU A 33 5.58 -1.26 3.53
C LEU A 33 5.92 0.11 2.93
N ASP A 34 7.05 0.24 2.24
CA ASP A 34 7.42 1.46 1.51
C ASP A 34 6.39 1.81 0.43
N GLN A 35 5.96 0.81 -0.35
CA GLN A 35 4.91 1.00 -1.36
C GLN A 35 3.58 1.45 -0.75
N ILE A 36 3.20 0.87 0.41
CA ILE A 36 2.01 1.29 1.16
C ILE A 36 2.14 2.74 1.62
N ALA A 37 3.31 3.15 2.14
CA ALA A 37 3.55 4.51 2.60
C ALA A 37 3.44 5.54 1.47
N VAL A 38 3.97 5.20 0.28
CA VAL A 38 3.83 6.04 -0.93
C VAL A 38 2.36 6.18 -1.33
N LEU A 39 1.60 5.09 -1.33
CA LEU A 39 0.18 5.11 -1.67
C LEU A 39 -0.64 5.99 -0.72
N VAL A 40 -0.38 5.89 0.59
CA VAL A 40 -1.05 6.73 1.60
C VAL A 40 -0.77 8.22 1.32
N LYS A 41 0.50 8.60 1.13
CA LYS A 41 0.86 9.98 0.82
C LYS A 41 0.19 10.49 -0.46
N LEU A 42 0.13 9.66 -1.50
CA LEU A 42 -0.50 10.03 -2.78
C LEU A 42 -2.01 10.23 -2.63
N ILE A 43 -2.68 9.38 -1.86
CA ILE A 43 -4.12 9.50 -1.56
C ILE A 43 -4.37 10.79 -0.78
N GLU A 44 -3.60 11.06 0.27
CA GLU A 44 -3.72 12.30 1.06
C GLU A 44 -3.52 13.55 0.20
N GLN A 45 -2.55 13.55 -0.72
CA GLN A 45 -2.31 14.66 -1.63
C GLN A 45 -3.46 14.88 -2.61
N LEU A 46 -4.16 13.82 -3.02
CA LEU A 46 -5.31 13.91 -3.92
C LEU A 46 -6.59 14.32 -3.20
N GLU A 47 -6.74 13.97 -1.92
CA GLU A 47 -7.90 14.33 -1.08
C GLU A 47 -7.81 15.76 -0.53
N LYS A 48 -6.59 16.31 -0.38
CA LYS A 48 -6.36 17.71 0.02
C LYS A 48 -6.49 18.72 -1.12
N LYS A 49 -6.75 18.26 -2.35
CA LYS A 49 -7.04 19.09 -3.53
C LYS A 49 -8.54 19.16 -3.78
#